data_AF-Q0UDH7-F1
#
_entry.id   AF-Q0UDH7-F1
#
_cell.length_a   1.000
_cell.length_b   1.000
_cell.length_c   1.000
_cell.angle_alpha   90.00
_cell.angle_beta   90.00
_cell.angle_gamma   90.00
#
_symmetry.space_group_name_H-M   'P 1'
#
loop_
_entity.id
_entity.type
_entity.pdbx_description
1 polymer ?
#
loop_
_entity_poly.entity_id
_entity_poly.type
_entity_poly.pdbx_seq_one_letter_code
_entity_poly.pdbx_strand_id
1 'polypeptide(L)'
;MADDKKRQAKRVAAENGVVNPSGVAILAAAPMYLALIPVTSLLTKPDSIVQSLTHALVKLLPGVGTTAITSGRAIPALSALYLFWTFGASGAASAAGQAMGREDGFDNEHPRKHVGELDGLPLRLRSAHYALMENFPAFALAAALSQVIAPTDPQIVNLLGFHVIAKLLVHYPAYLTNIAVPRTFAHIGATAALINVCWRLAAGN
;
A
#
# COMPACT_ATOMS: atom_id res chain seq x y z
N MET A 1 21.46 -42.65 -2.52
CA MET A 1 20.29 -42.49 -1.63
C MET A 1 20.00 -41.03 -1.23
N ALA A 2 20.87 -40.32 -0.51
CA ALA A 2 20.60 -38.92 -0.11
C ALA A 2 20.59 -37.94 -1.32
N ASP A 3 21.52 -38.12 -2.25
CA ASP A 3 21.58 -37.30 -3.48
C ASP A 3 20.43 -37.59 -4.46
N ASP A 4 19.95 -38.83 -4.53
CA ASP A 4 18.80 -39.20 -5.38
C ASP A 4 17.51 -38.54 -4.88
N LYS A 5 17.28 -38.54 -3.56
CA LYS A 5 16.14 -37.85 -2.94
C LYS A 5 16.19 -36.34 -3.21
N LYS A 6 17.38 -35.72 -3.14
CA LYS A 6 17.57 -34.30 -3.42
C LYS A 6 17.32 -33.96 -4.90
N ARG A 7 17.76 -34.81 -5.83
CA ARG A 7 17.48 -34.66 -7.27
C ARG A 7 16.00 -34.85 -7.58
N GLN A 8 15.36 -35.85 -6.99
CA GLN A 8 13.93 -36.09 -7.13
C GLN A 8 13.11 -34.90 -6.61
N ALA A 9 13.45 -34.37 -5.43
CA ALA A 9 12.79 -33.19 -4.88
C ALA A 9 12.92 -31.95 -5.78
N LYS A 10 14.12 -31.69 -6.33
CA LYS A 10 14.32 -30.60 -7.30
C LYS A 10 13.51 -30.79 -8.59
N ARG A 11 13.43 -32.02 -9.09
CA ARG A 11 12.65 -32.34 -10.29
C ARG A 11 11.16 -32.11 -10.07
N VAL A 12 10.61 -32.63 -8.97
CA VAL A 12 9.20 -32.40 -8.60
C VAL A 12 8.92 -30.92 -8.39
N ALA A 13 9.84 -30.18 -7.75
CA ALA A 13 9.71 -28.74 -7.59
C ALA A 13 9.66 -28.01 -8.95
N ALA A 14 10.55 -28.37 -9.88
CA ALA A 14 10.57 -27.81 -11.23
C ALA A 14 9.33 -28.18 -12.06
N GLU A 15 8.83 -29.42 -11.96
CA GLU A 15 7.57 -29.87 -12.56
C GLU A 15 6.37 -29.06 -12.04
N ASN A 16 6.45 -28.55 -10.80
CA ASN A 16 5.49 -27.62 -10.21
C ASN A 16 5.82 -26.13 -10.44
N GLY A 17 6.71 -25.80 -11.38
CA GLY A 17 7.08 -24.43 -11.73
C GLY A 17 8.00 -23.71 -10.73
N VAL A 18 8.52 -24.41 -9.71
CA VAL A 18 9.43 -23.83 -8.71
C VAL A 18 10.86 -23.81 -9.26
N VAL A 19 11.21 -22.71 -9.93
CA VAL A 19 12.57 -22.51 -10.48
C VAL A 19 13.58 -22.09 -9.41
N ASN A 20 13.14 -21.31 -8.40
CA ASN A 20 13.99 -20.88 -7.28
C ASN A 20 13.30 -21.14 -5.92
N PRO A 21 13.56 -22.29 -5.27
CA PRO A 21 12.97 -22.62 -3.98
C PRO A 21 13.33 -21.66 -2.84
N SER A 22 14.44 -20.91 -2.94
CA SER A 22 14.82 -19.94 -1.89
C SER A 22 13.83 -18.78 -1.77
N GLY A 23 13.00 -18.54 -2.79
CA GLY A 23 11.90 -17.56 -2.75
C GLY A 23 10.90 -17.82 -1.62
N VAL A 24 10.81 -19.06 -1.11
CA VAL A 24 9.96 -19.39 0.06
C VAL A 24 10.33 -18.56 1.30
N ALA A 25 11.58 -18.11 1.42
CA ALA A 25 12.04 -17.27 2.52
C ALA A 25 11.27 -15.94 2.60
N ILE A 26 10.69 -15.46 1.49
CA ILE A 26 9.86 -14.24 1.47
C ILE A 26 8.62 -14.40 2.37
N LEU A 27 8.12 -15.62 2.58
CA LEU A 27 7.01 -15.88 3.52
C LEU A 27 7.34 -15.46 4.96
N ALA A 28 8.62 -15.36 5.32
CA ALA A 28 9.04 -14.84 6.63
C ALA A 28 8.65 -13.36 6.84
N ALA A 29 8.22 -12.63 5.79
CA ALA A 29 7.65 -11.31 5.94
C ALA A 29 6.25 -11.32 6.59
N ALA A 30 5.51 -12.43 6.55
CA ALA A 30 4.17 -12.53 7.13
C ALA A 30 4.11 -12.18 8.63
N PRO A 31 4.94 -12.77 9.52
CA PRO A 31 4.94 -12.40 10.94
C PRO A 31 5.37 -10.94 11.19
N MET A 32 6.12 -10.32 10.27
CA MET A 32 6.55 -8.92 10.42
C MET A 32 5.38 -7.94 10.43
N TYR A 33 4.29 -8.24 9.71
CA TYR A 33 3.09 -7.39 9.75
C TYR A 33 2.49 -7.31 11.16
N LEU A 34 2.51 -8.41 11.91
CA LEU A 34 2.03 -8.45 13.29
C LEU A 34 3.05 -7.83 14.25
N ALA A 35 4.33 -8.15 14.06
CA ALA A 35 5.41 -7.64 14.90
C ALA A 35 5.53 -6.10 14.87
N LEU A 36 5.10 -5.45 13.79
CA LEU A 36 5.11 -3.98 13.68
C LEU A 36 3.87 -3.30 14.28
N ILE A 37 2.86 -4.02 14.76
CA ILE A 37 1.67 -3.42 15.39
C ILE A 37 2.03 -2.49 16.57
N PRO A 38 2.90 -2.87 17.52
CA PRO A 38 3.30 -1.96 18.60
C PRO A 38 4.02 -0.70 18.08
N VAL A 39 4.85 -0.86 17.03
CA VAL A 39 5.56 0.26 16.41
C VAL A 39 4.60 1.23 15.76
N THR A 40 3.62 0.73 14.98
CA THR A 40 2.59 1.60 14.40
C THR A 40 1.81 2.33 15.50
N SER A 41 1.43 1.64 16.58
CA SER A 41 0.74 2.28 17.71
C SER A 41 1.55 3.41 18.34
N LEU A 42 2.86 3.21 18.53
CA LEU A 42 3.77 4.22 19.07
C LEU A 42 3.90 5.44 18.15
N LEU A 43 4.03 5.21 16.84
CA LEU A 43 4.17 6.28 15.85
C LEU A 43 2.89 7.09 15.69
N THR A 44 1.73 6.46 15.86
CA THR A 44 0.41 7.07 15.62
C THR A 44 -0.31 7.53 16.88
N LYS A 45 0.37 7.51 18.05
CA LYS A 45 -0.19 8.03 19.30
C LYS A 45 -0.68 9.47 19.16
N PRO A 46 -1.68 9.90 19.95
CA PRO A 46 -2.08 11.29 19.98
C PRO A 46 -0.89 12.23 20.19
N ASP A 47 -0.95 13.40 19.55
CA ASP A 47 0.09 14.44 19.56
C ASP A 47 1.43 14.04 18.92
N SER A 48 1.44 12.97 18.11
CA SER A 48 2.63 12.58 17.35
C SER A 48 2.83 13.41 16.08
N ILE A 49 4.01 13.25 15.47
CA ILE A 49 4.30 13.80 14.14
C ILE A 49 3.32 13.22 13.10
N VAL A 50 2.94 11.95 13.22
CA VAL A 50 1.97 11.32 12.32
C VAL A 50 0.62 12.01 12.43
N GLN A 51 0.17 12.39 13.63
CA GLN A 51 -1.07 13.16 13.79
C GLN A 51 -0.99 14.50 13.05
N SER A 52 0.12 15.22 13.25
CA SER A 52 0.35 16.51 12.58
C SER A 52 0.34 16.37 11.06
N LEU A 53 1.01 15.36 10.52
CA LEU A 53 1.02 15.05 9.08
C LEU A 53 -0.35 14.63 8.58
N THR A 54 -1.08 13.83 9.35
CA THR A 54 -2.46 13.40 9.01
C THR A 54 -3.38 14.61 8.91
N HIS A 55 -3.30 15.53 9.88
CA HIS A 55 -4.04 16.79 9.85
C HIS A 55 -3.65 17.66 8.65
N ALA A 56 -2.36 17.71 8.31
CA ALA A 56 -1.89 18.44 7.14
C ALA A 56 -2.47 17.84 5.84
N LEU A 57 -2.47 16.51 5.70
CA LEU A 57 -3.09 15.83 4.56
C LEU A 57 -4.58 16.14 4.45
N VAL A 58 -5.34 16.03 5.54
CA VAL A 58 -6.79 16.33 5.54
C VAL A 58 -7.06 17.76 5.05
N LYS A 59 -6.18 18.71 5.36
CA LYS A 59 -6.30 20.11 4.89
C LYS A 59 -5.96 20.31 3.41
N LEU A 60 -5.38 19.32 2.73
CA LEU A 60 -5.13 19.40 1.29
C LEU A 60 -6.42 19.28 0.46
N LEU A 61 -7.50 18.74 1.03
CA LEU A 61 -8.76 18.65 0.29
C LEU A 61 -9.41 20.03 0.20
N PRO A 62 -9.73 20.50 -1.03
CA PRO A 62 -10.51 21.72 -1.20
C PRO A 62 -11.83 21.65 -0.44
N GLY A 63 -12.14 22.71 0.32
CA GLY A 63 -13.37 22.80 1.12
C GLY A 63 -13.36 22.06 2.46
N VAL A 64 -12.25 21.39 2.83
CA VAL A 64 -12.12 20.71 4.13
C VAL A 64 -11.39 21.60 5.13
N GLY A 65 -12.15 22.16 6.07
CA GLY A 65 -11.62 23.01 7.15
C GLY A 65 -11.07 22.23 8.35
N THR A 66 -10.52 22.95 9.33
CA THR A 66 -10.01 22.37 10.59
C THR A 66 -11.09 21.64 11.39
N THR A 67 -12.35 22.05 11.26
CA THR A 67 -13.51 21.40 11.90
C THR A 67 -13.72 19.97 11.41
N ALA A 68 -13.23 19.60 10.23
CA ALA A 68 -13.33 18.23 9.73
C ALA A 68 -12.54 17.22 10.59
N ILE A 69 -11.44 17.67 11.20
CA ILE A 69 -10.59 16.85 12.07
C ILE A 69 -11.36 16.45 13.33
N THR A 70 -12.11 17.39 13.92
CA THR A 70 -12.83 17.17 15.18
C THR A 70 -14.26 16.66 15.01
N SER A 71 -14.84 16.76 13.81
CA SER A 71 -16.24 16.36 13.53
C SER A 71 -16.39 14.95 12.96
N GLY A 72 -15.36 14.10 13.05
CA GLY A 72 -15.39 12.74 12.50
C GLY A 72 -15.40 12.69 10.96
N ARG A 73 -14.90 13.76 10.31
CA ARG A 73 -14.77 13.86 8.84
C ARG A 73 -13.33 13.68 8.35
N ALA A 74 -12.39 13.37 9.24
CA ALA A 74 -11.02 13.05 8.88
C ALA A 74 -10.92 11.77 8.04
N ILE A 75 -11.65 10.71 8.40
CA ILE A 75 -11.60 9.42 7.70
C ILE A 75 -12.13 9.52 6.25
N PRO A 76 -13.27 10.18 5.97
CA PRO A 76 -13.72 10.40 4.60
C PRO A 76 -12.76 11.26 3.80
N ALA A 77 -12.13 12.27 4.42
CA ALA A 77 -11.12 13.10 3.77
C ALA A 77 -9.88 12.28 3.36
N LEU A 78 -9.34 11.45 4.27
CA LEU A 78 -8.25 10.52 3.98
C LEU A 78 -8.65 9.52 2.88
N SER A 79 -9.90 9.05 2.90
CA SER A 79 -10.42 8.12 1.90
C SER A 79 -10.50 8.76 0.51
N ALA A 80 -10.96 10.00 0.42
CA ALA A 80 -11.01 10.74 -0.84
C ALA A 80 -9.60 11.00 -1.40
N LEU A 81 -8.62 11.37 -0.57
CA LEU A 81 -7.22 11.50 -0.99
C LEU A 81 -6.65 10.19 -1.53
N TYR A 82 -6.85 9.10 -0.78
CA TYR A 82 -6.28 7.81 -1.15
C TYR A 82 -6.94 7.23 -2.40
N LEU A 83 -8.25 7.43 -2.57
CA LEU A 83 -9.00 7.08 -3.78
C LEU A 83 -8.50 7.90 -4.97
N PHE A 84 -8.39 9.22 -4.83
CA PHE A 84 -7.87 10.08 -5.90
C PHE A 84 -6.46 9.66 -6.32
N TRP A 85 -5.57 9.40 -5.36
CA TRP A 85 -4.21 8.99 -5.68
C TRP A 85 -4.15 7.61 -6.36
N THR A 86 -4.92 6.65 -5.84
CA THR A 86 -4.92 5.27 -6.35
C THR A 86 -5.54 5.17 -7.74
N PHE A 87 -6.68 5.79 -7.97
CA PHE A 87 -7.41 5.62 -9.23
C PHE A 87 -7.22 6.77 -10.22
N GLY A 88 -7.02 8.00 -9.73
CA GLY A 88 -6.76 9.17 -10.57
C GLY A 88 -5.29 9.32 -10.90
N ALA A 89 -4.50 9.80 -9.93
CA ALA A 89 -3.12 10.22 -10.17
C ALA A 89 -2.20 9.07 -10.63
N SER A 90 -2.18 7.95 -9.90
CA SER A 90 -1.33 6.81 -10.27
C SER A 90 -1.86 6.03 -11.48
N GLY A 91 -3.17 6.04 -11.73
CA GLY A 91 -3.76 5.48 -12.95
C GLY A 91 -3.29 6.24 -14.19
N ALA A 92 -3.34 7.58 -14.15
CA ALA A 92 -2.80 8.43 -15.20
C ALA A 92 -1.28 8.22 -15.38
N ALA A 93 -0.53 8.13 -14.28
CA ALA A 93 0.91 7.84 -14.33
C ALA A 93 1.22 6.46 -14.95
N SER A 94 0.38 5.45 -14.68
CA SER A 94 0.48 4.12 -15.29
C SER A 94 0.17 4.15 -16.80
N ALA A 95 -0.82 4.94 -17.23
CA ALA A 95 -1.11 5.13 -18.64
C ALA A 95 0.03 5.86 -19.36
N ALA A 96 0.58 6.91 -18.74
CA ALA A 96 1.78 7.59 -19.23
C ALA A 96 2.99 6.63 -19.31
N GLY A 97 3.18 5.77 -18.32
CA GLY A 97 4.19 4.71 -18.36
C GLY A 97 4.04 3.81 -19.58
N GLN A 98 2.83 3.32 -19.84
CA GLN A 98 2.53 2.49 -21.02
C GLN A 98 2.77 3.24 -22.34
N ALA A 99 2.43 4.53 -22.40
CA ALA A 99 2.72 5.37 -23.56
C ALA A 99 4.23 5.53 -23.80
N MET A 100 5.00 5.76 -22.74
CA MET A 100 6.46 5.90 -22.81
C MET A 100 7.17 4.60 -23.18
N GLY A 101 6.54 3.45 -22.96
CA GLY A 101 7.10 2.14 -23.31
C GLY A 101 6.97 1.78 -24.79
N ARG A 102 6.37 2.65 -25.63
CA ARG A 102 6.03 2.33 -27.03
C ARG A 102 6.28 3.53 -27.94
N GLU A 103 6.82 3.27 -29.14
CA GLU A 103 7.04 4.31 -30.16
C GLU A 103 5.72 4.95 -30.64
N ASP A 104 4.67 4.15 -30.81
CA ASP A 104 3.34 4.60 -31.23
C ASP A 104 2.52 5.24 -30.10
N GLY A 105 3.07 5.35 -28.88
CA GLY A 105 2.36 5.86 -27.71
C GLY A 105 1.36 4.87 -27.11
N PHE A 106 0.31 5.39 -26.46
CA PHE A 106 -0.69 4.57 -25.75
C PHE A 106 -1.71 3.95 -26.71
N ASP A 107 -1.81 2.62 -26.73
CA ASP A 107 -2.86 1.91 -27.47
C ASP A 107 -4.13 1.81 -26.62
N ASN A 108 -5.13 2.65 -26.96
CA ASN A 108 -6.43 2.63 -26.31
C ASN A 108 -7.34 1.49 -26.80
N GLU A 109 -7.07 0.89 -27.96
CA GLU A 109 -7.86 -0.21 -28.51
C GLU A 109 -7.52 -1.52 -27.77
N HIS A 110 -6.24 -1.73 -27.45
CA HIS A 110 -5.76 -2.93 -26.73
C HIS A 110 -4.81 -2.57 -25.57
N PRO A 111 -5.29 -1.84 -24.54
CA PRO A 111 -4.44 -1.22 -23.52
C PRO A 111 -3.61 -2.19 -22.67
N ARG A 112 -3.96 -3.49 -22.67
CA ARG A 112 -3.26 -4.51 -21.88
C ARG A 112 -2.35 -5.42 -22.69
N LYS A 113 -2.40 -5.35 -24.02
CA LYS A 113 -1.68 -6.26 -24.91
C LYS A 113 -0.16 -6.19 -24.72
N HIS A 114 0.35 -4.98 -24.54
CA HIS A 114 1.80 -4.69 -24.54
C HIS A 114 2.40 -4.57 -23.14
N VAL A 115 1.63 -4.87 -22.09
CA VAL A 115 2.09 -4.72 -20.69
C VAL A 115 3.31 -5.59 -20.38
N GLY A 116 3.39 -6.78 -20.98
CA GLY A 116 4.51 -7.71 -20.76
C GLY A 116 5.82 -7.26 -21.37
N GLU A 117 5.80 -6.23 -22.22
CA GLU A 117 6.95 -5.66 -22.90
C GLU A 117 7.56 -4.47 -22.12
N LEU A 118 6.88 -3.98 -21.08
CA LEU A 118 7.35 -2.83 -20.31
C LEU A 118 8.59 -3.19 -19.48
N ASP A 119 9.57 -2.29 -19.50
CA ASP A 119 10.74 -2.33 -18.63
C ASP A 119 10.98 -0.97 -17.95
N GLY A 120 12.10 -0.84 -17.23
CA GLY A 120 12.59 0.45 -16.75
C GLY A 120 11.57 1.26 -15.93
N LEU A 121 11.49 2.57 -16.20
CA LEU A 121 10.54 3.47 -15.56
C LEU A 121 9.07 3.19 -15.95
N PRO A 122 8.72 2.95 -17.24
CA PRO A 122 7.38 2.51 -17.65
C PRO A 122 6.81 1.37 -16.81
N LEU A 123 7.59 0.30 -16.62
CA LEU A 123 7.19 -0.83 -15.78
C LEU A 123 6.99 -0.42 -14.32
N ARG A 124 7.87 0.41 -13.76
CA ARG A 124 7.76 0.86 -12.36
C ARG A 124 6.52 1.72 -12.13
N LEU A 125 6.16 2.60 -13.06
CA LEU A 125 4.93 3.41 -12.98
C LEU A 125 3.68 2.53 -12.94
N ARG A 126 3.61 1.56 -13.85
CA ARG A 126 2.51 0.59 -13.87
C ARG A 126 2.48 -0.25 -12.59
N SER A 127 3.60 -0.85 -12.21
CA SER A 127 3.69 -1.70 -11.02
C SER A 127 3.38 -0.95 -9.73
N ALA A 128 3.76 0.33 -9.62
CA ALA A 128 3.43 1.17 -8.48
C ALA A 128 1.92 1.44 -8.37
N HIS A 129 1.23 1.68 -9.49
CA HIS A 129 -0.22 1.81 -9.53
C HIS A 129 -0.93 0.51 -9.12
N TYR A 130 -0.50 -0.64 -9.66
CA TYR A 130 -1.06 -1.95 -9.28
C TYR A 130 -0.84 -2.26 -7.79
N ALA A 131 0.32 -1.92 -7.25
CA ALA A 131 0.57 -2.07 -5.83
C ALA A 131 -0.40 -1.23 -4.97
N LEU A 132 -0.80 -0.02 -5.42
CA LEU A 132 -1.83 0.76 -4.72
C LEU A 132 -3.21 0.12 -4.86
N MET A 133 -3.58 -0.32 -6.06
CA MET A 133 -4.84 -1.01 -6.36
C MET A 133 -5.04 -2.26 -5.50
N GLU A 134 -3.99 -3.06 -5.31
CA GLU A 134 -4.02 -4.28 -4.49
C GLU A 134 -4.20 -3.98 -2.99
N ASN A 135 -3.74 -2.82 -2.52
CA ASN A 135 -3.84 -2.43 -1.11
C ASN A 135 -5.14 -1.67 -0.80
N PHE A 136 -5.77 -1.08 -1.82
CA PHE A 136 -6.95 -0.24 -1.64
C PHE A 136 -8.13 -0.95 -0.95
N PRO A 137 -8.51 -2.20 -1.27
CA PRO A 137 -9.63 -2.87 -0.61
C PRO A 137 -9.44 -3.02 0.90
N ALA A 138 -8.21 -3.32 1.36
CA ALA A 138 -7.91 -3.43 2.78
C ALA A 138 -8.05 -2.07 3.48
N PHE A 139 -7.56 -0.99 2.86
CA PHE A 139 -7.75 0.37 3.39
C PHE A 139 -9.25 0.74 3.43
N ALA A 140 -9.98 0.49 2.35
CA ALA A 140 -11.40 0.82 2.24
C ALA A 140 -12.24 0.11 3.31
N LEU A 141 -11.96 -1.18 3.56
CA LEU A 141 -12.58 -1.93 4.65
C LEU A 141 -12.30 -1.28 6.02
N ALA A 142 -11.03 -1.04 6.33
CA ALA A 142 -10.62 -0.47 7.61
C ALA A 142 -11.21 0.94 7.82
N ALA A 143 -11.18 1.79 6.80
CA ALA A 143 -11.72 3.13 6.84
C ALA A 143 -13.26 3.13 7.00
N ALA A 144 -13.97 2.28 6.25
CA ALA A 144 -15.42 2.17 6.35
C ALA A 144 -15.87 1.69 7.74
N LEU A 145 -15.22 0.64 8.28
CA LEU A 145 -15.50 0.16 9.63
C LEU A 145 -15.18 1.23 10.69
N SER A 146 -14.04 1.90 10.57
CA SER A 146 -13.63 2.97 11.49
C SER A 146 -14.63 4.14 11.48
N GLN A 147 -15.14 4.52 10.30
CA GLN A 147 -16.12 5.59 10.18
C GLN A 147 -17.44 5.27 10.90
N VAL A 148 -17.83 4.00 10.94
CA VAL A 148 -19.07 3.57 11.59
C VAL A 148 -18.88 3.39 13.10
N ILE A 149 -17.75 2.83 13.51
CA ILE A 149 -17.53 2.38 14.90
C ILE A 149 -16.83 3.44 15.75
N ALA A 150 -15.82 4.11 15.21
CA ALA A 150 -14.93 5.01 15.96
C ALA A 150 -14.49 6.25 15.13
N PRO A 151 -15.43 7.06 14.61
CA PRO A 151 -15.12 8.12 13.65
C PRO A 151 -14.27 9.27 14.20
N THR A 152 -14.24 9.43 15.53
CA THR A 152 -13.52 10.52 16.23
C THR A 152 -12.35 10.02 17.04
N ASP A 153 -12.01 8.72 16.97
CA ASP A 153 -10.86 8.18 17.69
C ASP A 153 -9.56 8.67 17.04
N PRO A 154 -8.74 9.45 17.75
CA PRO A 154 -7.52 10.02 17.18
C PRO A 154 -6.48 8.96 16.83
N GLN A 155 -6.38 7.86 17.59
CA GLN A 155 -5.46 6.77 17.30
C GLN A 155 -5.82 6.06 16.00
N ILE A 156 -7.11 5.76 15.79
CA ILE A 156 -7.61 5.12 14.57
C ILE A 156 -7.41 6.02 13.36
N VAL A 157 -7.77 7.31 13.49
CA VAL A 157 -7.55 8.31 12.44
C VAL A 157 -6.06 8.40 12.09
N ASN A 158 -5.17 8.43 13.07
CA ASN A 158 -3.73 8.50 12.85
C ASN A 158 -3.16 7.21 12.22
N LEU A 159 -3.69 6.03 12.54
CA LEU A 159 -3.30 4.77 11.89
C LEU A 159 -3.70 4.74 10.40
N LEU A 160 -4.91 5.19 10.07
CA LEU A 160 -5.35 5.36 8.69
C LEU A 160 -4.52 6.43 7.97
N GLY A 161 -4.23 7.54 8.65
CA GLY A 161 -3.35 8.59 8.15
C GLY A 161 -1.93 8.09 7.87
N PHE A 162 -1.36 7.30 8.77
CA PHE A 162 -0.06 6.66 8.59
C PHE A 162 -0.04 5.76 7.36
N HIS A 163 -1.08 4.96 7.13
CA HIS A 163 -1.19 4.16 5.91
C HIS A 163 -1.11 5.04 4.66
N VAL A 164 -1.93 6.10 4.59
CA VAL A 164 -1.94 7.03 3.45
C VAL A 164 -0.57 7.68 3.26
N ILE A 165 0.05 8.19 4.32
CA ILE A 165 1.39 8.79 4.30
C ILE A 165 2.43 7.79 3.78
N ALA A 166 2.48 6.60 4.36
CA ALA A 166 3.46 5.58 4.00
C ALA A 166 3.29 5.13 2.54
N LYS A 167 2.05 5.00 2.04
CA LYS A 167 1.80 4.60 0.65
C LYS A 167 2.13 5.73 -0.34
N LEU A 168 1.70 6.96 -0.07
CA LEU A 168 1.82 8.08 -1.01
C LEU A 168 3.18 8.75 -0.97
N LEU A 169 3.75 8.97 0.21
CA LEU A 169 4.94 9.80 0.39
C LEU A 169 6.24 8.98 0.46
N VAL A 170 6.15 7.66 0.69
CA VAL A 170 7.33 6.80 0.82
C VAL A 170 7.30 5.65 -0.19
N HIS A 171 6.31 4.77 -0.10
CA HIS A 171 6.22 3.57 -0.93
C HIS A 171 6.18 3.90 -2.42
N TYR A 172 5.26 4.78 -2.84
CA TYR A 172 5.08 5.11 -4.25
C TYR A 172 6.32 5.79 -4.85
N PRO A 173 6.90 6.86 -4.25
CA PRO A 173 8.16 7.45 -4.73
C PRO A 173 9.32 6.46 -4.75
N ALA A 174 9.50 5.66 -3.70
CA ALA A 174 10.54 4.62 -3.66
C ALA A 174 10.35 3.56 -4.75
N TYR A 175 9.10 3.28 -5.14
CA TYR A 175 8.80 2.43 -6.28
C TYR A 175 9.31 3.04 -7.59
N LEU A 176 9.05 4.32 -7.83
CA LEU A 176 9.44 5.00 -9.05
C LEU A 176 10.97 5.18 -9.17
N THR A 177 11.63 5.48 -8.05
CA THR A 177 13.09 5.65 -7.96
C THR A 177 13.86 4.34 -7.75
N ASN A 178 13.15 3.21 -7.73
CA ASN A 178 13.72 1.87 -7.58
C ASN A 178 14.55 1.65 -6.29
N ILE A 179 14.13 2.24 -5.17
CA ILE A 179 14.82 2.09 -3.88
C ILE A 179 14.09 1.04 -3.04
N ALA A 180 14.68 -0.16 -2.94
CA ALA A 180 14.00 -1.34 -2.40
C ALA A 180 13.66 -1.26 -0.90
N VAL A 181 14.62 -0.84 -0.08
CA VAL A 181 14.48 -0.83 1.40
C VAL A 181 13.31 0.03 1.88
N PRO A 182 13.22 1.35 1.56
CA PRO A 182 12.10 2.18 2.01
C PRO A 182 10.76 1.72 1.41
N ARG A 183 10.75 1.19 0.18
CA ARG A 183 9.55 0.61 -0.42
C ARG A 183 9.00 -0.53 0.45
N THR A 184 9.85 -1.48 0.83
CA THR A 184 9.44 -2.64 1.64
C THR A 184 8.99 -2.22 3.03
N PHE A 185 9.76 -1.38 3.74
CA PHE A 185 9.38 -0.96 5.08
C PHE A 185 8.09 -0.13 5.10
N ALA A 186 7.90 0.77 4.13
CA ALA A 186 6.66 1.52 3.99
C ALA A 186 5.47 0.60 3.69
N HIS A 187 5.68 -0.43 2.85
CA HIS A 187 4.65 -1.42 2.57
C HIS A 187 4.24 -2.18 3.83
N ILE A 188 5.20 -2.78 4.54
CA ILE A 188 4.92 -3.61 5.72
C ILE A 188 4.31 -2.77 6.84
N GLY A 189 4.86 -1.58 7.10
CA GLY A 189 4.31 -0.67 8.10
C GLY A 189 2.89 -0.23 7.79
N ALA A 190 2.61 0.17 6.54
CA ALA A 190 1.27 0.60 6.13
C ALA A 190 0.23 -0.53 6.26
N THR A 191 0.61 -1.77 5.94
CA THR A 191 -0.27 -2.94 6.09
C THR A 191 -0.47 -3.30 7.57
N ALA A 192 0.59 -3.25 8.37
CA ALA A 192 0.52 -3.45 9.82
C ALA A 192 -0.43 -2.44 10.49
N ALA A 193 -0.44 -1.18 10.04
CA ALA A 193 -1.35 -0.16 10.55
C ALA A 193 -2.83 -0.49 10.28
N LEU A 194 -3.16 -1.03 9.10
CA LEU A 194 -4.53 -1.46 8.80
C LEU A 194 -4.96 -2.66 9.64
N ILE A 195 -4.05 -3.63 9.84
CA ILE A 195 -4.29 -4.76 10.73
C ILE A 195 -4.55 -4.25 12.15
N ASN A 196 -3.74 -3.29 12.62
CA ASN A 196 -3.90 -2.67 13.93
C ASN A 196 -5.25 -1.96 14.08
N VAL A 197 -5.70 -1.22 13.06
CA VAL A 197 -7.06 -0.62 13.03
C VAL A 197 -8.11 -1.70 13.23
N CYS A 198 -8.13 -2.73 12.37
CA CYS A 198 -9.12 -3.79 12.45
C CYS A 198 -9.07 -4.55 13.78
N TRP A 199 -7.87 -4.77 14.34
CA TRP A 199 -7.69 -5.41 15.64
C TRP A 199 -8.30 -4.57 16.76
N ARG A 200 -8.01 -3.27 16.81
CA ARG A 200 -8.56 -2.34 17.81
C ARG A 200 -10.08 -2.31 17.77
N LEU A 201 -10.65 -2.15 16.57
CA LEU A 201 -12.09 -2.18 16.36
C LEU A 201 -12.71 -3.51 16.82
N ALA A 202 -12.05 -4.65 16.55
CA ALA A 202 -12.52 -5.96 16.99
C ALA A 202 -12.42 -6.15 18.51
N ALA A 203 -11.41 -5.56 19.16
CA ALA A 203 -11.22 -5.63 20.61
C ALA A 203 -12.12 -4.67 21.40
N GLY A 204 -12.75 -3.69 20.72
CA GLY A 204 -13.53 -2.64 21.36
C GLY A 204 -12.66 -1.58 22.08
N ASN A 205 -11.41 -1.41 21.61
CA ASN A 205 -10.40 -0.51 22.19
C ASN A 205 -10.05 0.64 21.26
#